data_AF-A0AAD7WST1-F1
#
_entry.id   AF-A0AAD7WST1-F1
#
_cell.length_a   1.000
_cell.length_b   1.000
_cell.length_c   1.000
_cell.angle_alpha   90.00
_cell.angle_beta   90.00
_cell.angle_gamma   90.00
#
_symmetry.space_group_name_H-M   'P 1'
#
loop_
_entity.id
_entity.type
_entity.pdbx_description
1 polymer ?
#
loop_
_entity_poly.entity_id
_entity_poly.type
_entity_poly.pdbx_seq_one_letter_code
_entity_poly.pdbx_strand_id
1 'polypeptide(L)'
;MDRGLVLDGPNPRTCKKQKLFWASVEPYCADITNEEIRVLEELLKPPEDEAEYYKVPALGKHYSQRWAQEDLLEEQRDGARANDKKKGIMGPLSELDAKDVDALLKKSESQHDPPEDGCPFGPLTQRLLQALVEENIISPMEDSPIPDVPGKDSANDGASTSPRSQGKAFSVPHTRSLEARVKEELVSQGLLDTEDRPGTGGDSEDEVLAELHKRQAELKALSAHNRTRKQELLRLAREETRKQELRQRVRVSDNEVMEAFRRIMAARQKKRTPTKKEKDQAWKALKERDSILKLLDG
;
A
#
# COMPACT_ATOMS: atom_id res chain seq x y z
N MET A 1 58.66 60.84 16.12
CA MET A 1 58.20 59.68 15.33
C MET A 1 57.41 58.79 16.26
N ASP A 2 56.11 59.08 16.37
CA ASP A 2 55.22 58.41 17.31
C ASP A 2 54.46 57.34 16.52
N ARG A 3 54.90 56.07 16.60
CA ARG A 3 54.15 54.94 16.05
C ARG A 3 53.24 54.41 17.15
N GLY A 4 52.07 55.02 17.25
CA GLY A 4 50.96 54.48 18.03
C GLY A 4 50.59 53.09 17.49
N LEU A 5 50.80 52.06 18.31
CA LEU A 5 50.20 50.74 18.15
C LEU A 5 48.69 50.90 18.34
N VAL A 6 47.96 51.04 17.24
CA VAL A 6 46.51 50.87 17.23
C VAL A 6 46.25 49.40 17.52
N LEU A 7 45.84 49.10 18.75
CA LEU A 7 45.20 47.83 19.08
C LEU A 7 43.88 47.80 18.29
N ASP A 8 43.92 47.11 17.16
CA ASP A 8 42.77 46.91 16.29
C ASP A 8 41.71 46.16 17.11
N GLY A 9 40.65 46.86 17.49
CA GLY A 9 39.50 46.27 18.19
C GLY A 9 38.88 45.16 17.36
N PRO A 10 38.14 44.21 17.98
CA PRO A 10 37.58 43.08 17.26
C PRO A 10 36.72 43.54 16.07
N ASN A 11 37.10 43.12 14.87
CA ASN A 11 36.47 43.49 13.60
C ASN A 11 34.94 43.29 13.68
N PRO A 12 34.12 44.30 13.34
CA PRO A 12 32.66 44.20 13.39
C PRO A 12 32.08 43.04 12.56
N ARG A 13 32.76 42.64 11.48
CA ARG A 13 32.35 41.52 10.62
C ARG A 13 32.62 40.16 11.25
N THR A 14 33.71 40.01 12.02
CA THR A 14 34.00 38.76 12.73
C THR A 14 33.07 38.60 13.92
N CYS A 15 32.73 39.68 14.63
CA CYS A 15 31.74 39.67 15.71
C CYS A 15 30.32 39.30 15.22
N LYS A 16 29.90 39.78 14.04
CA LYS A 16 28.62 39.37 13.42
C LYS A 16 28.58 37.89 13.06
N LYS A 17 29.66 37.35 12.45
CA LYS A 17 29.76 35.92 12.11
C LYS A 17 29.76 35.03 13.35
N GLN A 18 30.46 35.44 14.41
CA GLN A 18 30.44 34.73 15.70
C GLN A 18 29.03 34.69 16.32
N LYS A 19 28.30 35.81 16.30
CA LYS A 19 26.91 35.85 16.80
C LYS A 19 25.97 34.93 16.02
N LEU A 20 26.11 34.89 14.70
CA LEU A 20 25.32 33.97 13.85
C LEU A 20 25.63 32.50 14.16
N PHE A 21 26.90 32.17 14.36
CA PHE A 21 27.30 30.82 14.78
C PHE A 21 26.65 30.44 16.12
N TRP A 22 26.79 31.26 17.16
CA TRP A 22 26.22 30.94 18.46
C TRP A 22 24.70 30.86 18.44
N ALA A 23 24.02 31.72 17.70
CA ALA A 23 22.56 31.63 17.51
C ALA A 23 22.14 30.32 16.82
N SER A 24 22.95 29.79 15.91
CA SER A 24 22.67 28.49 15.27
C SER A 24 22.92 27.29 16.19
N VAL A 25 23.86 27.42 17.13
CA VAL A 25 24.23 26.35 18.07
C VAL A 25 23.35 26.36 19.32
N GLU A 26 22.85 27.52 19.73
CA GLU A 26 22.06 27.73 20.95
C GLU A 26 20.93 26.70 21.14
N PRO A 27 20.10 26.36 20.13
CA PRO A 27 19.03 25.37 20.31
C PRO A 27 19.54 23.97 20.68
N TYR A 28 20.74 23.60 20.25
CA TYR A 28 21.34 22.29 20.53
C TYR A 28 22.08 22.24 21.87
N CYS A 29 22.33 23.40 22.47
CA CYS A 29 22.99 23.55 23.75
C CYS A 29 22.05 24.07 24.84
N ALA A 30 20.77 24.30 24.51
CA ALA A 30 19.77 24.75 25.45
C ALA A 30 19.47 23.68 26.51
N ASP A 31 19.01 24.15 27.68
CA ASP A 31 18.52 23.24 28.72
C ASP A 31 17.23 22.54 28.25
N ILE A 32 17.00 21.33 28.78
CA ILE A 32 15.86 20.50 28.41
C ILE A 32 14.67 20.99 29.22
N THR A 33 13.62 21.35 28.51
CA THR A 33 12.36 21.83 29.06
C THR A 33 11.42 20.67 29.40
N ASN A 34 10.50 20.93 30.33
CA ASN A 34 9.42 19.97 30.63
C ASN A 34 8.51 19.72 29.42
N GLU A 35 8.42 20.66 28.49
CA GLU A 35 7.62 20.50 27.28
C GLU A 35 8.25 19.47 26.34
N GLU A 36 9.57 19.50 26.15
CA GLU A 36 10.27 18.50 25.35
C GLU A 36 10.16 17.09 25.96
N ILE A 37 10.14 16.97 27.29
CA ILE A 37 9.84 15.71 27.97
C ILE A 37 8.43 15.23 27.65
N ARG A 38 7.43 16.13 27.72
CA ARG A 38 6.03 15.79 27.40
C ARG A 38 5.87 15.35 25.95
N VAL A 39 6.55 16.02 25.01
CA VAL A 39 6.57 15.62 23.60
C VAL A 39 7.12 14.20 23.45
N LEU A 40 8.23 13.86 24.14
CA LEU A 40 8.76 12.49 24.12
C LEU A 40 7.77 11.46 24.74
N GLU A 41 7.07 11.82 25.80
CA GLU A 41 6.03 10.97 26.42
C GLU A 41 4.82 10.76 25.49
N GLU A 42 4.42 11.81 24.77
CA GLU A 42 3.34 11.73 23.78
C GLU A 42 3.74 10.87 22.59
N LEU A 43 4.96 11.04 22.07
CA LEU A 43 5.50 10.23 20.97
C LEU A 43 5.68 8.75 21.31
N LEU A 44 5.62 8.39 22.60
CA LEU A 44 5.65 7.01 23.09
C LEU A 44 4.27 6.37 23.18
N LYS A 45 3.18 7.15 23.09
CA LYS A 45 1.84 6.60 23.02
C LYS A 45 1.69 5.85 21.69
N PRO A 46 1.19 4.60 21.71
CA PRO A 46 0.91 3.88 20.47
C PRO A 46 -0.16 4.63 19.67
N PRO A 47 -0.01 4.76 18.35
CA PRO A 47 -1.07 5.30 17.48
C PRO A 47 -2.35 4.46 17.62
N GLU A 48 -3.52 5.09 17.66
CA GLU A 48 -4.79 4.37 17.80
C GLU A 48 -5.10 3.45 16.60
N ASP A 49 -4.57 3.80 15.44
CA ASP A 49 -4.71 3.11 14.15
C ASP A 49 -3.58 2.11 13.86
N GLU A 50 -2.63 1.91 14.79
CA GLU A 50 -1.45 1.06 14.55
C GLU A 50 -1.84 -0.37 14.11
N ALA A 51 -2.93 -0.90 14.67
CA ALA A 51 -3.44 -2.23 14.34
C ALA A 51 -4.05 -2.33 12.92
N GLU A 52 -4.47 -1.22 12.32
CA GLU A 52 -5.09 -1.21 10.99
C GLU A 52 -4.06 -1.44 9.88
N TYR A 53 -2.84 -0.94 10.06
CA TYR A 53 -1.73 -1.10 9.10
C TYR A 53 -1.29 -2.56 8.87
N TYR A 54 -1.67 -3.46 9.77
CA TYR A 54 -1.32 -4.88 9.70
C TYR A 54 -2.46 -5.78 9.23
N LYS A 55 -3.61 -5.23 8.86
CA LYS A 55 -4.75 -6.00 8.36
C LYS A 55 -4.68 -6.09 6.84
N VAL A 56 -4.63 -7.32 6.32
CA VAL A 56 -4.82 -7.59 4.89
C VAL A 56 -6.30 -7.94 4.66
N PRO A 57 -7.05 -7.17 3.87
CA PRO A 57 -8.44 -7.51 3.55
C PRO A 57 -8.54 -8.83 2.78
N ALA A 58 -9.68 -9.53 2.93
CA ALA A 58 -9.94 -10.72 2.13
C ALA A 58 -10.09 -10.37 0.65
N LEU A 59 -9.62 -11.26 -0.23
CA LEU A 59 -9.84 -11.16 -1.67
C LEU A 59 -11.35 -11.23 -1.95
N GLY A 60 -11.88 -10.27 -2.70
CA GLY A 60 -13.27 -10.27 -3.15
C GLY A 60 -13.52 -11.24 -4.30
N LYS A 61 -14.72 -11.19 -4.92
CA LYS A 61 -14.99 -11.96 -6.15
C LYS A 61 -13.97 -11.62 -7.23
N HIS A 62 -13.50 -12.64 -7.95
CA HIS A 62 -12.56 -12.47 -9.06
C HIS A 62 -13.21 -11.62 -10.18
N TYR A 63 -12.41 -10.83 -10.89
CA TYR A 63 -12.94 -9.90 -11.90
C TYR A 63 -13.68 -10.63 -13.03
N SER A 64 -13.20 -11.80 -13.44
CA SER A 64 -13.87 -12.62 -14.47
C SER A 64 -15.28 -13.02 -14.07
N GLN A 65 -15.49 -13.37 -12.79
CA GLN A 65 -16.80 -13.71 -12.28
C GLN A 65 -17.70 -12.46 -12.19
N ARG A 66 -17.14 -11.31 -11.82
CA ARG A 66 -17.91 -10.05 -11.79
C ARG A 66 -18.33 -9.62 -13.19
N TRP A 67 -17.43 -9.68 -14.16
CA TRP A 67 -17.73 -9.36 -15.55
C TRP A 67 -18.76 -10.33 -16.14
N ALA A 68 -18.60 -11.64 -15.96
CA ALA A 68 -19.60 -12.60 -16.42
C ALA A 68 -20.99 -12.35 -15.81
N GLN A 69 -21.04 -11.93 -14.54
CA GLN A 69 -22.27 -11.53 -13.87
C GLN A 69 -22.84 -10.22 -14.42
N GLU A 70 -22.00 -9.21 -14.67
CA GLU A 70 -22.37 -7.91 -15.23
C GLU A 70 -22.87 -8.04 -16.67
N ASP A 71 -22.18 -8.82 -17.51
CA ASP A 71 -22.55 -9.11 -18.89
C ASP A 71 -23.92 -9.80 -18.97
N LEU A 72 -24.17 -10.81 -18.12
CA LEU A 72 -25.47 -11.49 -18.10
C LEU A 72 -26.61 -10.55 -17.66
N LEU A 73 -26.35 -9.67 -16.69
CA LEU A 73 -27.32 -8.66 -16.27
C LEU A 73 -27.56 -7.61 -17.37
N GLU A 74 -26.53 -7.27 -18.14
CA GLU A 74 -26.63 -6.36 -19.28
C GLU A 74 -27.44 -6.98 -20.43
N GLU A 75 -27.18 -8.24 -20.79
CA GLU A 75 -27.98 -8.98 -21.77
C GLU A 75 -29.45 -9.10 -21.34
N GLN A 76 -29.72 -9.34 -20.05
CA GLN A 76 -31.09 -9.37 -19.53
C GLN A 76 -31.77 -8.01 -19.68
N ARG A 77 -31.06 -6.92 -19.39
CA ARG A 77 -31.58 -5.54 -19.49
C ARG A 77 -31.82 -5.15 -20.95
N ASP A 78 -30.95 -5.53 -21.87
CA ASP A 78 -31.07 -5.23 -23.29
C ASP A 78 -32.14 -6.11 -23.95
N GLY A 79 -32.27 -7.37 -23.52
CA GLY A 79 -33.40 -8.25 -23.86
C GLY A 79 -34.75 -7.71 -23.35
N ALA A 80 -34.79 -7.16 -22.13
CA ALA A 80 -35.99 -6.50 -21.59
C ALA A 80 -36.39 -5.27 -22.42
N ARG A 81 -35.42 -4.44 -22.84
CA ARG A 81 -35.64 -3.29 -23.73
C ARG A 81 -36.06 -3.69 -25.15
N ALA A 82 -35.60 -4.82 -25.66
CA ALA A 82 -36.03 -5.37 -26.94
C ALA A 82 -37.45 -5.95 -26.90
N ASN A 83 -37.86 -6.49 -25.74
CA ASN A 83 -39.18 -7.09 -25.55
C ASN A 83 -40.32 -6.04 -25.40
N ASP A 84 -40.01 -4.80 -25.04
CA ASP A 84 -41.00 -3.70 -24.96
C ASP A 84 -41.67 -3.38 -26.32
N LYS A 85 -41.05 -3.77 -27.45
CA LYS A 85 -41.66 -3.62 -28.79
C LYS A 85 -42.63 -4.76 -29.18
N LYS A 86 -42.70 -5.83 -28.38
CA LYS A 86 -43.62 -6.98 -28.56
C LYS A 86 -44.45 -7.20 -27.28
N LYS A 87 -45.14 -6.16 -26.82
CA LYS A 87 -46.08 -6.30 -25.70
C LYS A 87 -47.37 -6.98 -26.16
N GLY A 88 -47.35 -8.30 -26.15
CA GLY A 88 -48.51 -9.14 -26.35
C GLY A 88 -48.14 -10.61 -26.29
N ILE A 89 -48.42 -11.25 -25.14
CA ILE A 89 -48.30 -12.70 -24.88
C ILE A 89 -46.90 -13.13 -24.40
N MET A 90 -46.59 -12.89 -23.12
CA MET A 90 -46.01 -13.85 -22.16
C MET A 90 -45.74 -13.13 -20.82
N GLY A 91 -45.93 -13.85 -19.71
CA GLY A 91 -45.99 -13.33 -18.34
C GLY A 91 -44.67 -12.77 -17.77
N PRO A 92 -44.67 -12.31 -16.50
CA PRO A 92 -43.57 -11.54 -15.93
C PRO A 92 -42.34 -12.43 -15.70
N LEU A 93 -41.34 -12.32 -16.57
CA LEU A 93 -39.96 -12.66 -16.22
C LEU A 93 -39.41 -11.49 -15.41
N SER A 94 -39.54 -11.60 -14.10
CA SER A 94 -39.00 -10.65 -13.13
C SER A 94 -37.47 -10.57 -13.25
N GLU A 95 -36.93 -9.38 -13.02
CA GLU A 95 -35.52 -9.12 -12.68
C GLU A 95 -35.01 -10.23 -11.75
N LEU A 96 -34.00 -10.97 -12.22
CA LEU A 96 -33.28 -11.92 -11.36
C LEU A 96 -32.28 -11.13 -10.53
N ASP A 97 -32.17 -11.43 -9.25
CA ASP A 97 -31.21 -10.73 -8.39
C ASP A 97 -29.77 -11.24 -8.64
N ALA A 98 -28.79 -10.54 -8.08
CA ALA A 98 -27.37 -10.89 -8.21
C ALA A 98 -27.03 -12.30 -7.68
N LYS A 99 -27.90 -12.93 -6.87
CA LYS A 99 -27.69 -14.27 -6.31
C LYS A 99 -28.26 -15.34 -7.24
N ASP A 100 -29.36 -15.05 -7.91
CA ASP A 100 -29.95 -15.92 -8.92
C ASP A 100 -29.03 -16.05 -10.15
N VAL A 101 -28.37 -14.97 -10.55
CA VAL A 101 -27.33 -14.98 -11.58
C VAL A 101 -26.12 -15.83 -11.18
N ASP A 102 -25.66 -15.73 -9.93
CA ASP A 102 -24.54 -16.54 -9.40
C ASP A 102 -24.90 -18.04 -9.38
N ALA A 103 -26.15 -18.37 -9.06
CA ALA A 103 -26.67 -19.74 -9.11
C ALA A 103 -26.81 -20.26 -10.55
N LEU A 104 -27.21 -19.41 -11.49
CA LEU A 104 -27.36 -19.79 -12.90
C LEU A 104 -26.00 -20.03 -13.57
N LEU A 105 -24.99 -19.21 -13.28
CA LEU A 105 -23.61 -19.40 -13.74
C LEU A 105 -23.00 -20.71 -13.21
N LYS A 106 -23.19 -21.02 -11.93
CA LYS A 106 -22.77 -22.31 -11.36
C LYS A 106 -23.49 -23.50 -12.00
N LYS A 107 -24.76 -23.32 -12.38
CA LYS A 107 -25.56 -24.37 -13.00
C LYS A 107 -25.21 -24.55 -14.49
N SER A 108 -24.89 -23.49 -15.22
CA SER A 108 -24.47 -23.55 -16.62
C SER A 108 -23.07 -24.16 -16.78
N GLU A 109 -22.14 -23.93 -15.85
CA GLU A 109 -20.86 -24.66 -15.80
C GLU A 109 -21.06 -26.17 -15.66
N SER A 110 -22.14 -26.59 -14.97
CA SER A 110 -22.46 -28.02 -14.76
C SER A 110 -23.34 -28.65 -15.85
N GLN A 111 -23.95 -27.86 -16.73
CA GLN A 111 -24.82 -28.32 -17.82
C GLN A 111 -24.35 -27.76 -19.15
N HIS A 112 -23.36 -28.42 -19.75
CA HIS A 112 -23.01 -28.22 -21.16
C HIS A 112 -24.07 -28.90 -22.06
N ASP A 113 -25.27 -28.34 -22.14
CA ASP A 113 -26.26 -28.71 -23.16
C ASP A 113 -25.98 -27.92 -24.46
N PRO A 114 -26.13 -28.54 -25.65
CA PRO A 114 -25.85 -27.89 -26.92
C PRO A 114 -26.89 -26.79 -27.23
N PRO A 115 -26.49 -25.68 -27.87
CA PRO A 115 -27.44 -24.67 -28.35
C PRO A 115 -28.36 -25.27 -29.42
N GLU A 116 -29.65 -24.89 -29.40
CA GLU A 116 -30.62 -25.19 -30.46
C GLU A 116 -30.39 -24.41 -31.77
N ASP A 117 -29.20 -23.82 -31.96
CA ASP A 117 -28.79 -23.30 -33.26
C ASP A 117 -28.12 -24.44 -34.02
N GLY A 118 -28.60 -24.72 -35.24
CA GLY A 118 -28.30 -25.91 -36.05
C GLY A 118 -26.84 -26.12 -36.51
N CYS A 119 -25.87 -25.56 -35.79
CA CYS A 119 -24.44 -25.76 -35.98
C CYS A 119 -23.94 -26.97 -35.18
N PRO A 120 -23.35 -27.99 -35.84
CA PRO A 120 -22.96 -29.24 -35.18
C PRO A 120 -21.69 -29.13 -34.31
N PHE A 121 -21.02 -27.98 -34.33
CA PHE A 121 -19.75 -27.72 -33.63
C PHE A 121 -19.98 -27.21 -32.19
N GLY A 122 -19.00 -27.40 -31.30
CA GLY A 122 -19.08 -26.83 -29.94
C GLY A 122 -18.74 -25.34 -29.90
N PRO A 123 -18.93 -24.66 -28.75
CA PRO A 123 -18.82 -23.21 -28.65
C PRO A 123 -17.44 -22.63 -29.05
N LEU A 124 -16.35 -23.35 -28.77
CA LEU A 124 -15.00 -22.91 -29.13
C LEU A 124 -14.83 -22.95 -30.65
N THR A 125 -15.17 -24.07 -31.28
CA THR A 125 -15.07 -24.20 -32.74
C THR A 125 -16.02 -23.25 -33.46
N GLN A 126 -17.23 -23.02 -32.92
CA GLN A 126 -18.17 -22.04 -33.46
C GLN A 126 -17.59 -20.62 -33.43
N ARG A 127 -17.01 -20.19 -32.31
CA ARG A 127 -16.37 -18.87 -32.20
C ARG A 127 -15.20 -18.70 -33.18
N LEU A 128 -14.39 -19.74 -33.35
CA LEU A 128 -13.31 -19.74 -34.33
C LEU A 128 -13.83 -19.61 -35.76
N LEU A 129 -14.87 -20.37 -36.11
CA LEU A 129 -15.51 -20.28 -37.43
C LEU A 129 -16.10 -18.89 -37.69
N GLN A 130 -16.75 -18.29 -36.68
CA GLN A 130 -17.32 -16.96 -36.78
C GLN A 130 -16.25 -15.90 -37.03
N ALA A 131 -15.13 -15.94 -36.29
CA ALA A 131 -14.00 -15.03 -36.50
C ALA A 131 -13.42 -15.15 -37.92
N LEU A 132 -13.34 -16.37 -38.47
CA LEU A 132 -12.85 -16.58 -39.84
C LEU A 132 -13.80 -16.04 -40.91
N VAL A 133 -15.11 -16.03 -40.66
CA VAL A 133 -16.12 -15.43 -41.54
C VAL A 133 -16.08 -13.91 -41.45
N GLU A 134 -15.97 -13.34 -40.25
CA GLU A 134 -15.87 -11.89 -40.03
C GLU A 134 -14.63 -11.30 -40.69
N GLU A 135 -13.50 -12.02 -40.65
CA GLU A 135 -12.23 -11.63 -41.29
C GLU A 135 -12.18 -11.92 -42.81
N ASN A 136 -13.30 -12.30 -43.45
CA ASN A 136 -13.40 -12.69 -44.87
C ASN A 136 -12.41 -13.79 -45.32
N ILE A 137 -11.88 -14.58 -44.39
CA ILE A 137 -10.91 -15.64 -44.68
C ILE A 137 -11.61 -16.84 -45.35
N ILE A 138 -12.90 -17.02 -45.05
CA ILE A 138 -13.76 -18.02 -45.68
C ILE A 138 -14.96 -17.26 -46.25
N SER A 139 -15.08 -17.15 -47.58
CA SER A 139 -16.27 -16.57 -48.18
C SER A 139 -17.50 -17.40 -47.76
N PRO A 140 -18.61 -16.77 -47.33
CA PRO A 140 -19.87 -17.48 -47.21
C PRO A 140 -20.13 -18.17 -48.55
N MET A 141 -20.48 -19.46 -48.55
CA MET A 141 -20.89 -20.13 -49.78
C MET A 141 -22.16 -19.45 -50.30
N GLU A 142 -21.99 -18.42 -51.11
CA GLU A 142 -23.05 -17.84 -51.92
C GLU A 142 -23.43 -18.84 -53.01
N ASP A 143 -24.72 -19.10 -53.07
CA ASP A 143 -25.41 -20.01 -53.99
C ASP A 143 -25.22 -19.50 -55.44
N SER A 144 -24.08 -19.84 -56.06
CA SER A 144 -23.83 -19.52 -57.47
C SER A 144 -24.56 -20.51 -58.38
N PRO A 145 -25.45 -20.06 -59.30
CA PRO A 145 -26.10 -20.94 -60.24
C PRO A 145 -25.09 -21.38 -61.31
N ILE A 146 -24.79 -22.67 -61.35
CA ILE A 146 -23.99 -23.28 -62.44
C ILE A 146 -24.89 -23.39 -63.68
N PRO A 147 -24.41 -23.02 -64.89
CA PRO A 147 -25.20 -23.14 -66.11
C PRO A 147 -25.38 -24.62 -66.53
N ASP A 148 -26.61 -24.96 -66.91
CA ASP A 148 -27.00 -26.28 -67.43
C ASP A 148 -26.17 -26.69 -68.66
N VAL A 149 -25.56 -27.88 -68.59
CA VAL A 149 -25.06 -28.62 -69.76
C VAL A 149 -25.75 -29.99 -69.82
N PRO A 150 -26.47 -30.32 -70.92
CA PRO A 150 -27.10 -31.63 -71.06
C PRO A 150 -26.08 -32.63 -71.66
N GLY A 151 -25.87 -33.76 -71.00
CA GLY A 151 -24.85 -34.73 -71.43
C GLY A 151 -24.95 -36.11 -70.78
N LYS A 152 -25.95 -36.86 -71.22
CA LYS A 152 -26.16 -38.32 -71.23
C LYS A 152 -24.98 -39.26 -70.83
N ASP A 153 -25.28 -40.10 -69.85
CA ASP A 153 -24.91 -41.51 -69.58
C ASP A 153 -23.46 -42.02 -69.66
N SER A 154 -23.07 -42.60 -68.50
CA SER A 154 -22.36 -43.89 -68.30
C SER A 154 -20.87 -43.90 -67.92
N ALA A 155 -20.66 -44.46 -66.71
CA ALA A 155 -19.56 -45.32 -66.24
C ALA A 155 -18.29 -44.72 -65.57
N ASN A 156 -18.31 -44.83 -64.24
CA ASN A 156 -17.26 -45.33 -63.32
C ASN A 156 -16.08 -44.43 -62.85
N ASP A 157 -15.98 -44.38 -61.52
CA ASP A 157 -14.86 -44.08 -60.61
C ASP A 157 -14.15 -42.72 -60.63
N GLY A 158 -14.39 -41.95 -59.57
CA GLY A 158 -13.59 -40.79 -59.16
C GLY A 158 -14.20 -40.09 -57.96
N ALA A 159 -13.60 -40.30 -56.77
CA ALA A 159 -13.99 -39.70 -55.50
C ALA A 159 -14.32 -38.20 -55.61
N SER A 160 -15.62 -37.89 -55.55
CA SER A 160 -16.16 -36.53 -55.59
C SER A 160 -17.15 -36.42 -54.43
N THR A 161 -16.70 -35.93 -53.28
CA THR A 161 -17.61 -35.51 -52.20
C THR A 161 -18.15 -34.13 -52.55
N SER A 162 -19.14 -34.08 -53.44
CA SER A 162 -19.93 -32.87 -53.70
C SER A 162 -21.31 -33.06 -53.04
N PRO A 163 -21.73 -32.19 -52.11
CA PRO A 163 -22.97 -32.38 -51.37
C PRO A 163 -24.16 -31.89 -52.20
N ARG A 164 -24.84 -32.81 -52.89
CA ARG A 164 -26.16 -32.55 -53.47
C ARG A 164 -27.22 -33.38 -52.74
N SER A 165 -27.73 -32.83 -51.65
CA SER A 165 -29.03 -33.24 -51.08
C SER A 165 -29.59 -32.12 -50.23
N GLN A 166 -30.52 -31.37 -50.81
CA GLN A 166 -31.39 -30.43 -50.10
C GLN A 166 -32.23 -31.20 -49.07
N GLY A 167 -32.24 -30.74 -47.81
CA GLY A 167 -33.19 -31.16 -46.77
C GLY A 167 -32.66 -31.97 -45.59
N LYS A 168 -31.35 -32.15 -45.41
CA LYS A 168 -30.77 -32.75 -44.19
C LYS A 168 -29.68 -31.85 -43.61
N ALA A 169 -29.74 -31.60 -42.30
CA ALA A 169 -28.73 -30.83 -41.58
C ALA A 169 -27.33 -31.40 -41.89
N PHE A 170 -26.40 -30.51 -42.22
CA PHE A 170 -24.99 -30.85 -42.46
C PHE A 170 -24.42 -31.43 -41.16
N SER A 171 -24.35 -32.76 -41.06
CA SER A 171 -23.87 -33.45 -39.87
C SER A 171 -22.44 -33.91 -40.12
N VAL A 172 -21.49 -33.22 -39.49
CA VAL A 172 -20.10 -33.67 -39.44
C VAL A 172 -19.98 -34.71 -38.32
N PRO A 173 -19.58 -35.96 -38.59
CA PRO A 173 -19.40 -36.94 -37.53
C PRO A 173 -18.21 -36.57 -36.64
N HIS A 174 -18.30 -36.90 -35.35
CA HIS A 174 -17.25 -36.68 -34.34
C HIS A 174 -16.95 -35.21 -33.95
N THR A 175 -17.93 -34.29 -34.05
CA THR A 175 -17.72 -32.87 -33.69
C THR A 175 -17.20 -32.65 -32.27
N ARG A 176 -17.59 -33.48 -31.29
CA ARG A 176 -17.02 -33.42 -29.93
C ARG A 176 -15.53 -33.77 -29.88
N SER A 177 -15.08 -34.74 -30.68
CA SER A 177 -13.66 -35.11 -30.78
C SER A 177 -12.86 -34.06 -31.54
N LEU A 178 -13.48 -33.39 -32.50
CA LEU A 178 -12.89 -32.22 -33.16
C LEU A 178 -12.71 -31.08 -32.15
N GLU A 179 -13.74 -30.75 -31.38
CA GLU A 179 -13.70 -29.72 -30.32
C GLU A 179 -12.55 -29.96 -29.34
N ALA A 180 -12.41 -31.20 -28.86
CA ALA A 180 -11.36 -31.59 -27.93
C ALA A 180 -9.95 -31.45 -28.54
N ARG A 181 -9.78 -31.86 -29.80
CA ARG A 181 -8.49 -31.74 -30.50
C ARG A 181 -8.12 -30.30 -30.82
N VAL A 182 -9.09 -29.47 -31.21
CA VAL A 182 -8.87 -28.03 -31.43
C VAL A 182 -8.41 -27.37 -30.12
N LYS A 183 -9.06 -27.69 -29.00
CA LYS A 183 -8.65 -27.20 -27.69
C LYS A 183 -7.24 -27.65 -27.31
N GLU A 184 -6.93 -28.94 -27.46
CA GLU A 184 -5.60 -29.50 -27.17
C GLU A 184 -4.51 -28.87 -28.04
N GLU A 185 -4.76 -28.68 -29.33
CA GLU A 185 -3.82 -28.07 -30.27
C GLU A 185 -3.57 -26.60 -29.90
N LEU A 186 -4.63 -25.82 -29.62
CA LEU A 186 -4.49 -24.42 -29.20
C LEU A 186 -3.71 -24.28 -27.89
N VAL A 187 -3.90 -25.22 -26.97
CA VAL A 187 -3.09 -25.32 -25.75
C VAL A 187 -1.63 -25.66 -26.06
N SER A 188 -1.39 -26.63 -26.94
CA SER A 188 -0.04 -27.03 -27.34
C SER A 188 0.76 -25.92 -28.03
N GLN A 189 0.06 -25.04 -28.77
CA GLN A 189 0.64 -23.87 -29.41
C GLN A 189 0.78 -22.67 -28.46
N GLY A 190 0.37 -22.82 -27.19
CA GLY A 190 0.44 -21.76 -26.18
C GLY A 190 -0.55 -20.62 -26.40
N LEU A 191 -1.62 -20.86 -27.18
CA LEU A 191 -2.68 -19.88 -27.45
C LEU A 191 -3.81 -19.96 -26.42
N LEU A 192 -3.96 -21.10 -25.74
CA LEU A 192 -4.84 -21.31 -24.60
C LEU A 192 -4.04 -21.92 -23.45
N ASP A 193 -4.37 -21.57 -22.21
CA ASP A 193 -3.78 -22.22 -21.05
C ASP A 193 -4.39 -23.63 -20.87
N THR A 194 -3.59 -24.58 -20.37
CA THR A 194 -4.02 -25.96 -20.01
C THR A 194 -5.07 -25.92 -18.88
N GLU A 195 -6.29 -25.56 -19.22
CA GLU A 195 -7.46 -25.44 -18.34
C GLU A 195 -7.26 -24.50 -17.13
N ASP A 196 -8.26 -23.64 -16.98
CA ASP A 196 -8.86 -23.25 -15.72
C ASP A 196 -8.91 -24.41 -14.72
N ARG A 197 -7.80 -24.71 -14.04
CA ARG A 197 -7.83 -25.44 -12.79
C ARG A 197 -8.24 -24.42 -11.74
N PRO A 198 -9.44 -24.50 -11.16
CA PRO A 198 -9.80 -23.62 -10.06
C PRO A 198 -8.84 -23.93 -8.91
N GLY A 199 -7.86 -23.05 -8.71
CA GLY A 199 -6.94 -23.11 -7.57
C GLY A 199 -5.50 -23.56 -7.84
N THR A 200 -4.97 -23.49 -9.06
CA THR A 200 -3.51 -23.75 -9.29
C THR A 200 -2.72 -22.53 -9.77
N GLY A 201 -3.29 -21.33 -9.60
CA GLY A 201 -2.51 -20.09 -9.48
C GLY A 201 -2.04 -19.81 -8.04
N GLY A 202 -2.17 -20.78 -7.13
CA GLY A 202 -1.98 -20.60 -5.68
C GLY A 202 -0.56 -20.88 -5.15
N ASP A 203 0.36 -21.38 -5.97
CA ASP A 203 1.74 -21.71 -5.53
C ASP A 203 2.82 -20.76 -6.10
N SER A 204 2.41 -19.82 -6.96
CA SER A 204 3.17 -18.57 -7.11
C SER A 204 2.66 -17.67 -5.99
N GLU A 205 3.40 -17.57 -4.88
CA GLU A 205 3.10 -16.58 -3.84
C GLU A 205 2.71 -15.27 -4.52
N ASP A 206 1.50 -14.75 -4.23
CA ASP A 206 1.07 -13.44 -4.71
C ASP A 206 2.18 -12.46 -4.34
N GLU A 207 2.97 -12.03 -5.34
CA GLU A 207 4.19 -11.24 -5.13
C GLU A 207 3.87 -9.97 -4.35
N VAL A 208 2.68 -9.41 -4.59
CA VAL A 208 2.17 -8.24 -3.89
C VAL A 208 1.88 -8.57 -2.42
N LEU A 209 1.24 -9.71 -2.14
CA LEU A 209 0.97 -10.17 -0.78
C LEU A 209 2.26 -10.50 -0.01
N ALA A 210 3.21 -11.18 -0.65
CA ALA A 210 4.51 -11.50 -0.07
C ALA A 210 5.30 -10.23 0.28
N GLU A 211 5.34 -9.27 -0.65
CA GLU A 211 6.00 -7.99 -0.44
C GLU A 211 5.27 -7.14 0.62
N LEU A 212 3.94 -7.20 0.68
CA LEU A 212 3.14 -6.55 1.73
C LEU A 212 3.46 -7.12 3.12
N HIS A 213 3.52 -8.44 3.27
CA HIS A 213 3.90 -9.08 4.53
C HIS A 213 5.33 -8.71 4.95
N LYS A 214 6.26 -8.67 3.99
CA LYS A 214 7.64 -8.23 4.24
C LYS A 214 7.69 -6.77 4.72
N ARG A 215 6.97 -5.85 4.05
CA ARG A 215 6.87 -4.45 4.48
C ARG A 215 6.24 -4.31 5.85
N GLN A 216 5.21 -5.10 6.17
CA GLN A 216 4.61 -5.13 7.50
C GLN A 216 5.60 -5.61 8.57
N ALA A 217 6.44 -6.61 8.28
CA ALA A 217 7.49 -7.07 9.19
C ALA A 217 8.59 -6.00 9.40
N GLU A 218 9.04 -5.35 8.33
CA GLU A 218 9.98 -4.23 8.39
C GLU A 218 9.41 -3.08 9.23
N LEU A 219 8.15 -2.70 9.02
CA LEU A 219 7.47 -1.67 9.80
C LEU A 219 7.40 -2.03 11.28
N LYS A 220 7.06 -3.27 11.63
CA LYS A 220 7.06 -3.75 13.03
C LYS A 220 8.43 -3.61 13.68
N ALA A 221 9.49 -4.01 12.96
CA ALA A 221 10.86 -3.91 13.46
C ALA A 221 11.30 -2.45 13.67
N LEU A 222 10.98 -1.56 12.71
CA LEU A 222 11.26 -0.14 12.81
C LEU A 222 10.49 0.54 13.94
N SER A 223 9.19 0.25 14.07
CA SER A 223 8.35 0.77 15.17
C SER A 223 8.87 0.33 16.53
N ALA A 224 9.26 -0.95 16.68
CA ALA A 224 9.87 -1.45 17.90
C ALA A 224 11.21 -0.74 18.21
N HIS A 225 12.09 -0.60 17.23
CA HIS A 225 13.37 0.11 17.38
C HIS A 225 13.16 1.57 17.79
N ASN A 226 12.28 2.28 17.09
CA ASN A 226 11.95 3.68 17.38
C ASN A 226 11.37 3.83 18.78
N ARG A 227 10.49 2.91 19.21
CA ARG A 227 9.95 2.90 20.57
C ARG A 227 11.06 2.74 21.62
N THR A 228 11.97 1.79 21.44
CA THR A 228 13.12 1.61 22.34
C THR A 228 14.02 2.85 22.38
N ARG A 229 14.31 3.46 21.23
CA ARG A 229 15.12 4.70 21.16
C ARG A 229 14.43 5.87 21.86
N LYS A 230 13.13 6.07 21.66
CA LYS A 230 12.35 7.10 22.34
C LYS A 230 12.32 6.90 23.87
N GLN A 231 12.19 5.65 24.33
CA GLN A 231 12.25 5.32 25.77
C GLN A 231 13.61 5.67 26.37
N GLU A 232 14.70 5.35 25.67
CA GLU A 232 16.05 5.69 26.13
C GLU A 232 16.28 7.21 26.13
N LEU A 233 15.83 7.91 25.09
CA LEU A 233 15.89 9.38 25.05
C LEU A 233 15.11 10.01 26.21
N LEU A 234 13.91 9.51 26.53
CA LEU A 234 13.14 9.99 27.67
C LEU A 234 13.86 9.75 28.99
N ARG A 235 14.51 8.59 29.16
CA ARG A 235 15.31 8.28 30.35
C ARG A 235 16.48 9.26 30.50
N LEU A 236 17.24 9.48 29.43
CA LEU A 236 18.37 10.42 29.39
C LEU A 236 17.92 11.86 29.62
N ALA A 237 16.82 12.30 29.00
CA ALA A 237 16.26 13.64 29.19
C ALA A 237 15.89 13.89 30.65
N ARG A 238 15.21 12.93 31.31
CA ARG A 238 14.86 13.03 32.74
C ARG A 238 16.10 13.01 33.66
N GLU A 239 17.15 12.29 33.29
CA GLU A 239 18.42 12.35 34.01
C GLU A 239 19.08 13.72 33.87
N GLU A 240 19.10 14.26 32.65
CA GLU A 240 19.67 15.56 32.36
C GLU A 240 18.90 16.70 33.03
N THR A 241 17.56 16.65 33.09
CA THR A 241 16.76 17.63 33.85
C THR A 241 17.12 17.63 35.34
N ARG A 242 17.33 16.46 35.95
CA ARG A 242 17.81 16.38 37.35
C ARG A 242 19.19 17.01 37.50
N LYS A 243 20.10 16.82 36.53
CA LYS A 243 21.42 17.49 36.52
C LYS A 243 21.28 19.01 36.33
N GLN A 244 20.36 19.48 35.48
CA GLN A 244 20.07 20.91 35.29
C GLN A 244 19.58 21.56 36.58
N GLU A 245 18.69 20.92 37.32
CA GLU A 245 18.23 21.38 38.63
C GLU A 245 19.39 21.52 39.63
N LEU A 246 20.29 20.53 39.68
CA LEU A 246 21.49 20.60 40.53
C LEU A 246 22.43 21.74 40.09
N ARG A 247 22.69 21.91 38.79
CA ARG A 247 23.50 23.03 38.27
C ARG A 247 22.87 24.38 38.60
N GLN A 248 21.55 24.49 38.53
CA GLN A 248 20.83 25.71 38.93
C GLN A 248 20.97 25.96 40.44
N ARG A 249 20.88 24.92 41.28
CA ARG A 249 21.14 25.04 42.72
C ARG A 249 22.58 25.45 43.03
N VAL A 250 23.58 24.96 42.29
CA VAL A 250 24.97 25.43 42.41
C VAL A 250 25.05 26.92 42.12
N ARG A 251 24.45 27.41 41.03
CA ARG A 251 24.44 28.85 40.69
C ARG A 251 23.82 29.70 41.80
N VAL A 252 22.73 29.24 42.41
CA VAL A 252 22.10 29.91 43.56
C VAL A 252 23.07 29.95 44.75
N SER A 253 23.68 28.82 45.09
CA SER A 253 24.63 28.74 46.21
C SER A 253 25.90 29.56 45.98
N ASP A 254 26.43 29.59 44.76
CA ASP A 254 27.56 30.45 44.36
C ASP A 254 27.20 31.94 44.53
N ASN A 255 25.98 32.34 44.16
CA ASN A 255 25.51 33.70 44.40
C ASN A 255 25.45 34.03 45.90
N GLU A 256 24.98 33.11 46.74
CA GLU A 256 24.98 33.28 48.19
C GLU A 256 26.40 33.40 48.77
N VAL A 257 27.36 32.61 48.27
CA VAL A 257 28.78 32.72 48.64
C VAL A 257 29.31 34.11 48.28
N MET A 258 29.02 34.58 47.07
CA MET A 258 29.45 35.91 46.62
C MET A 258 28.81 37.04 47.44
N GLU A 259 27.54 36.92 47.81
CA GLU A 259 26.88 37.87 48.71
C GLU A 259 27.48 37.86 50.11
N ALA A 260 27.71 36.68 50.69
CA ALA A 260 28.34 36.55 52.00
C ALA A 260 29.75 37.16 52.00
N PHE A 261 30.51 36.93 50.93
CA PHE A 261 31.81 37.58 50.73
C PHE A 261 31.70 39.10 50.66
N ARG A 262 30.78 39.65 49.86
CA ARG A 262 30.54 41.10 49.79
C ARG A 262 30.18 41.69 51.16
N ARG A 263 29.32 41.02 51.95
CA ARG A 263 28.96 41.46 53.31
C ARG A 263 30.17 41.47 54.26
N ILE A 264 30.99 40.42 54.22
CA ILE A 264 32.23 40.35 55.02
C ILE A 264 33.20 41.46 54.62
N MET A 265 33.38 41.70 53.32
CA MET A 265 34.25 42.76 52.82
C MET A 265 33.73 44.16 53.20
N ALA A 266 32.42 44.40 53.13
CA ALA A 266 31.82 45.65 53.58
C ALA A 266 32.01 45.90 55.09
N ALA A 267 31.92 44.85 55.92
CA ALA A 267 32.23 44.96 57.35
C ALA A 267 33.70 45.35 57.57
N ARG A 268 34.63 44.70 56.86
CA ARG A 268 36.07 45.01 56.92
C ARG A 268 36.40 46.43 56.44
N GLN A 269 35.76 46.92 55.39
CA GLN A 269 35.90 48.30 54.91
C GLN A 269 35.49 49.32 55.98
N LYS A 270 34.45 49.01 56.76
CA LYS A 270 34.03 49.81 57.93
C LYS A 270 34.91 49.60 59.17
N LYS A 271 36.08 48.96 59.02
CA LYS A 271 37.01 48.57 60.11
C LYS A 271 36.32 47.77 61.22
N ARG A 272 35.23 47.07 60.90
CA ARG A 272 34.47 46.24 61.83
C ARG A 272 34.80 44.77 61.57
N THR A 273 35.03 44.02 62.65
CA THR A 273 35.16 42.56 62.57
C THR A 273 33.83 41.94 62.09
N PRO A 274 33.84 41.02 61.11
CA PRO A 274 32.64 40.29 60.71
C PRO A 274 31.99 39.59 61.91
N THR A 275 30.69 39.75 62.05
CA THR A 275 29.90 39.15 63.12
C THR A 275 29.87 37.63 63.00
N LYS A 276 29.59 36.94 64.12
CA LYS A 276 29.40 35.47 64.11
C LYS A 276 28.35 35.06 63.08
N LYS A 277 27.21 35.76 63.03
CA LYS A 277 26.13 35.52 62.06
C LYS A 277 26.60 35.62 60.60
N GLU A 278 27.42 36.61 60.27
CA GLU A 278 27.97 36.76 58.91
C GLU A 278 28.95 35.64 58.55
N LYS A 279 29.80 35.22 59.49
CA LYS A 279 30.71 34.08 59.31
C LYS A 279 29.94 32.76 59.16
N ASP A 280 28.94 32.53 60.01
CA ASP A 280 28.10 31.34 59.97
C ASP A 280 27.32 31.25 58.65
N GLN A 281 26.79 32.37 58.15
CA GLN A 281 26.13 32.43 56.85
C GLN A 281 27.09 32.10 55.69
N ALA A 282 28.30 32.65 55.70
CA ALA A 282 29.32 32.35 54.68
C ALA A 282 29.70 30.87 54.70
N TRP A 283 29.89 30.30 55.90
CA TRP A 283 30.23 28.90 56.06
C TRP A 283 29.10 27.96 55.67
N LYS A 284 27.84 28.32 55.97
CA LYS A 284 26.66 27.61 55.50
C LYS A 284 26.60 27.57 53.97
N ALA A 285 26.77 28.71 53.31
CA ALA A 285 26.74 28.81 51.85
C ALA A 285 27.85 27.95 51.20
N LEU A 286 29.07 27.98 51.76
CA LEU A 286 30.17 27.12 51.28
C LEU A 286 29.86 25.62 51.44
N LYS A 287 29.31 25.21 52.59
CA LYS A 287 28.92 23.82 52.82
C LYS A 287 27.81 23.35 51.90
N GLU A 288 26.83 24.19 51.66
CA GLU A 288 25.71 23.89 50.76
C GLU A 288 26.21 23.72 49.33
N ARG A 289 27.05 24.63 48.84
CA ARG A 289 27.73 24.54 47.56
C ARG A 289 28.52 23.22 47.42
N ASP A 290 29.37 22.90 48.38
CA ASP A 290 30.16 21.66 48.37
C ASP A 290 29.27 20.41 48.42
N SER A 291 28.15 20.46 49.14
CA SER A 291 27.19 19.36 49.18
C SER A 291 26.52 19.13 47.82
N ILE A 292 26.19 20.20 47.08
CA ILE A 292 25.56 20.10 45.77
C ILE A 292 26.59 19.62 44.73
N LEU A 293 27.83 20.12 44.77
CA LEU A 293 28.90 19.68 43.87
C LEU A 293 29.18 18.18 44.00
N LYS A 294 29.20 17.65 45.22
CA LYS A 294 29.32 16.20 45.45
C LYS A 294 28.19 15.37 44.83
N LEU A 295 26.98 15.94 44.72
CA LEU A 295 25.85 15.28 44.06
C LEU A 295 25.93 15.38 42.53
N LEU A 296 26.69 16.33 41.99
CA LEU A 296 26.93 16.48 40.55
C LEU A 296 28.10 15.61 40.06
N ASP A 297 29.11 15.39 40.91
CA ASP A 297 30.31 14.60 40.60
C ASP A 297 30.09 13.08 40.75
N GLY A 298 28.99 12.65 41.39
CA GLY A 298 28.60 11.25 41.59
C GLY A 298 27.62 10.75 40.55
#